data_AF-A0A0Q5CAZ8-F1
#
_entry.id   AF-A0A0Q5CAZ8-F1
#
_cell.length_a   1.000
_cell.length_b   1.000
_cell.length_c   1.000
_cell.angle_alpha   90.00
_cell.angle_beta   90.00
_cell.angle_gamma   90.00
#
_symmetry.space_group_name_H-M   'P 1'
#
loop_
_entity.id
_entity.type
_entity.pdbx_description
1 polymer ?
#
loop_
_entity_poly.entity_id
_entity_poly.type
_entity_poly.pdbx_seq_one_letter_code
_entity_poly.pdbx_strand_id
1 'polypeptide(L)'
;MIDSRGVSLPDSRGRTGLDQTGRDLDRNPDVVVRDVEVTSDGWHVLRRTTFDIRGQDGEWSTHQRETYDRGNGATILLYDPARQTVLLTRQFRFPAYVNDHPDGMLLETAAGLLDDDDPETAIRREASEELGVEVGELTHVFDAYMSPGSVTERVHFYAATYSPGDRTSAGGGVAAEGEDIEIVELPFDYALEMIADGRILDGKTIMLLQWAALQNVIRR
;
A
#
# COMPACT_ATOMS: atom_id res chain seq x y z
N MET A 1 20.97 -9.99 29.09
CA MET A 1 20.10 -9.50 28.00
C MET A 1 19.31 -10.70 27.52
N ILE A 2 17.99 -10.57 27.43
CA ILE A 2 17.17 -11.65 26.88
C ILE A 2 17.40 -11.60 25.37
N ASP A 3 17.92 -12.67 24.80
CA ASP A 3 18.02 -12.76 23.34
C ASP A 3 16.62 -12.89 22.76
N SER A 4 16.19 -11.88 21.99
CA SER A 4 14.91 -11.89 21.29
C SER A 4 15.14 -11.65 19.80
N ARG A 5 14.32 -12.30 18.98
CA ARG A 5 14.35 -12.12 17.53
C ARG A 5 13.97 -10.69 17.14
N GLY A 6 14.59 -10.20 16.07
CA GLY A 6 14.54 -8.81 15.64
C GLY A 6 15.38 -7.83 16.47
N VAL A 7 15.80 -8.19 17.69
CA VAL A 7 16.60 -7.35 18.58
C VAL A 7 18.07 -7.76 18.50
N SER A 8 18.43 -8.89 19.12
CA SER A 8 19.79 -9.44 19.11
C SER A 8 19.93 -10.65 18.19
N LEU A 9 18.85 -11.39 17.96
CA LEU A 9 18.78 -12.48 16.98
C LEU A 9 18.10 -11.99 15.69
N PRO A 10 18.51 -12.46 14.50
CA PRO A 10 17.84 -12.09 13.25
C PRO A 10 16.35 -12.48 13.21
N ASP A 11 15.51 -11.63 12.63
CA ASP A 11 14.11 -11.94 12.29
C ASP A 11 14.00 -12.86 11.06
N SER A 12 12.77 -13.13 10.61
CA SER A 12 12.51 -13.95 9.41
C SER A 12 13.12 -13.40 8.11
N ARG A 13 13.45 -12.10 8.09
CA ARG A 13 14.09 -11.39 6.97
C ARG A 13 15.57 -11.07 7.24
N GLY A 14 16.16 -11.65 8.28
CA GLY A 14 17.58 -11.49 8.62
C GLY A 14 17.94 -10.18 9.33
N ARG A 15 16.96 -9.38 9.78
CA ARG A 15 17.19 -8.06 10.39
C ARG A 15 17.38 -8.14 11.90
N THR A 16 18.16 -7.22 12.44
CA THR A 16 18.39 -7.02 13.90
C THR A 16 18.28 -5.54 14.26
N GLY A 17 18.26 -5.21 15.57
CA GLY A 17 18.14 -3.83 16.05
C GLY A 17 16.79 -3.17 15.75
N LEU A 18 15.73 -3.95 15.54
CA LEU A 18 14.39 -3.43 15.25
C LEU A 18 13.81 -2.61 16.41
N ASP A 19 14.31 -2.80 17.63
CA ASP A 19 14.05 -2.01 18.85
C ASP A 19 14.80 -0.66 18.89
N GLN A 20 15.61 -0.35 17.88
CA GLN A 20 16.28 0.95 17.77
C GLN A 20 15.51 1.91 16.83
N THR A 21 14.45 1.42 16.19
CA THR A 21 13.64 2.18 15.21
C THR A 21 13.17 3.51 15.80
N GLY A 22 13.70 4.61 15.26
CA GLY A 22 13.28 5.96 15.62
C GLY A 22 13.90 6.54 16.89
N ARG A 23 14.77 5.80 17.61
CA ARG A 23 15.37 6.25 18.86
C ARG A 23 16.41 7.37 18.70
N ASP A 24 16.97 7.48 17.50
CA ASP A 24 17.97 8.46 17.11
C ASP A 24 17.37 9.71 16.44
N LEU A 25 16.04 9.77 16.27
CA LEU A 25 15.38 10.87 15.58
C LEU A 25 15.36 12.14 16.44
N ASP A 26 15.85 13.23 15.86
CA ASP A 26 15.87 14.57 16.44
C ASP A 26 15.16 15.63 15.56
N ARG A 27 14.64 15.20 14.41
CA ARG A 27 13.97 16.07 13.41
C ARG A 27 12.68 16.76 13.90
N ASN A 28 12.10 16.30 15.01
CA ASN A 28 11.00 16.98 15.68
C ASN A 28 11.41 17.26 17.14
N PRO A 29 11.73 18.51 17.50
CA PRO A 29 12.21 18.84 18.85
C PRO A 29 11.13 18.66 19.94
N ASP A 30 9.87 18.50 19.54
CA ASP A 30 8.73 18.26 20.43
C ASP A 30 8.46 16.78 20.69
N VAL A 31 9.28 15.87 20.16
CA VAL A 31 9.09 14.41 20.32
C VAL A 31 10.40 13.76 20.73
N VAL A 32 10.35 12.90 21.74
CA VAL A 32 11.51 12.10 22.17
C VAL A 32 11.10 10.64 22.33
N VAL A 33 11.63 9.77 21.48
CA VAL A 33 11.39 8.32 21.59
C VAL A 33 12.21 7.77 22.77
N ARG A 34 11.51 7.20 23.76
CA ARG A 34 12.12 6.69 24.99
C ARG A 34 12.45 5.22 24.90
N ASP A 35 11.51 4.43 24.40
CA ASP A 35 11.61 2.98 24.35
C ASP A 35 10.85 2.40 23.16
N VAL A 36 11.33 1.28 22.63
CA VAL A 36 10.72 0.57 21.51
C VAL A 36 10.82 -0.92 21.79
N GLU A 37 9.68 -1.59 21.86
CA GLU A 37 9.58 -3.01 22.11
C GLU A 37 9.08 -3.71 20.84
N VAL A 38 9.81 -4.74 20.39
CA VAL A 38 9.34 -5.64 19.32
C VAL A 38 8.37 -6.64 19.94
N THR A 39 7.08 -6.46 19.67
CA THR A 39 5.99 -7.30 20.23
C THR A 39 5.64 -8.48 19.32
N SER A 40 5.91 -8.37 18.01
CA SER A 40 5.81 -9.46 17.04
C SER A 40 6.74 -9.21 15.85
N ASP A 41 7.31 -10.28 15.29
CA ASP A 41 8.23 -10.27 14.15
C ASP A 41 7.94 -11.40 13.14
N GLY A 42 6.65 -11.75 12.99
CA GLY A 42 6.19 -12.81 12.09
C GLY A 42 6.37 -12.47 10.60
N TRP A 43 5.26 -12.21 9.91
CA TRP A 43 5.31 -11.79 8.50
C TRP A 43 5.88 -10.36 8.35
N HIS A 44 5.53 -9.50 9.30
CA HIS A 44 5.90 -8.09 9.40
C HIS A 44 6.13 -7.75 10.88
N VAL A 45 6.60 -6.54 11.18
CA VAL A 45 7.05 -6.18 12.53
C VAL A 45 5.98 -5.36 13.26
N LEU A 46 5.54 -5.81 14.43
CA LEU A 46 4.71 -5.02 15.34
C LEU A 46 5.57 -4.48 16.48
N ARG A 47 5.56 -3.16 16.63
CA ARG A 47 6.31 -2.48 17.70
C ARG A 47 5.37 -1.77 18.64
N ARG A 48 5.75 -1.71 19.91
CA ARG A 48 5.15 -0.84 20.92
C ARG A 48 6.18 0.22 21.29
N THR A 49 5.88 1.47 20.98
CA THR A 49 6.79 2.60 21.18
C THR A 49 6.29 3.49 22.30
N THR A 50 7.18 3.78 23.25
CA THR A 50 6.95 4.77 24.31
C THR A 50 7.74 6.03 23.97
N PHE A 51 7.07 7.18 23.92
CA PHE A 51 7.68 8.46 23.56
C PHE A 51 7.07 9.59 24.38
N ASP A 52 7.86 10.64 24.60
CA ASP A 52 7.36 11.90 25.13
C ASP A 52 7.01 12.85 23.99
N ILE A 53 5.91 13.57 24.12
CA ILE A 53 5.51 14.63 23.19
C ILE A 53 5.18 15.90 23.96
N ARG A 54 5.65 17.04 23.43
CA ARG A 54 5.31 18.37 23.94
C ARG A 54 4.02 18.86 23.29
N GLY A 55 3.00 19.11 24.11
CA GLY A 55 1.72 19.66 23.68
C GLY A 55 1.82 21.12 23.26
N GLN A 56 0.73 21.65 22.70
CA GLN A 56 0.64 23.07 22.31
C GLN A 56 0.71 24.03 23.50
N ASP A 57 0.37 23.55 24.69
CA ASP A 57 0.53 24.24 25.98
C ASP A 57 1.98 24.28 26.48
N GLY A 58 2.89 23.58 25.79
CA GLY A 58 4.29 23.44 26.18
C GLY A 58 4.55 22.36 27.22
N GLU A 59 3.52 21.64 27.68
CA GLU A 59 3.66 20.56 28.65
C GLU A 59 4.10 19.26 27.96
N TRP A 60 4.97 18.51 28.64
CA TRP A 60 5.40 17.19 28.17
C TRP A 60 4.48 16.10 28.71
N SER A 61 4.13 15.15 27.86
CA SER A 61 3.37 13.97 28.24
C SER A 61 3.96 12.71 27.60
N THR A 62 3.95 11.59 28.33
CA THR A 62 4.40 10.29 27.83
C THR A 62 3.22 9.54 27.23
N HIS A 63 3.43 8.99 26.02
CA HIS A 63 2.45 8.19 25.29
C HIS A 63 3.03 6.84 24.91
N GLN A 64 2.15 5.87 24.73
CA GLN A 64 2.48 4.57 24.17
C GLN A 64 1.57 4.28 22.96
N ARG A 65 2.16 3.80 21.86
CA ARG A 65 1.43 3.41 20.65
C ARG A 65 1.99 2.12 20.08
N GLU A 66 1.11 1.31 19.50
CA GLU A 66 1.51 0.19 18.67
C GLU A 66 1.54 0.62 17.20
N THR A 67 2.58 0.19 16.49
CA THR A 67 2.76 0.45 15.06
C THR A 67 3.10 -0.84 14.34
N TYR A 68 2.30 -1.18 13.33
CA TYR A 68 2.53 -2.32 12.45
C TYR A 68 3.30 -1.87 11.21
N ASP A 69 4.46 -2.46 11.01
CA ASP A 69 5.42 -2.08 9.98
C ASP A 69 5.53 -3.16 8.91
N ARG A 70 4.84 -2.88 7.80
CA ARG A 70 4.67 -3.80 6.67
C ARG A 70 5.59 -3.48 5.49
N GLY A 71 6.36 -2.40 5.58
CA GLY A 71 7.02 -1.79 4.43
C GLY A 71 6.12 -0.77 3.72
N ASN A 72 6.68 -0.16 2.68
CA ASN A 72 5.98 0.73 1.78
C ASN A 72 5.58 -0.03 0.52
N GLY A 73 4.67 0.54 -0.26
CA GLY A 73 4.23 -0.05 -1.53
C GLY A 73 4.04 0.97 -2.63
N ALA A 74 3.69 0.49 -3.80
CA ALA A 74 3.29 1.30 -4.94
C ALA A 74 2.00 0.77 -5.55
N THR A 75 1.24 1.64 -6.22
CA THR A 75 -0.01 1.25 -6.90
C THR A 75 -0.21 2.06 -8.18
N ILE A 76 -0.90 1.49 -9.16
CA ILE A 76 -1.13 2.11 -10.47
C ILE A 76 -2.56 1.95 -10.97
N LEU A 77 -3.12 3.07 -11.45
CA LEU A 77 -4.31 3.02 -12.29
C LEU A 77 -3.92 2.95 -13.76
N LEU A 78 -4.22 1.82 -14.40
CA LEU A 78 -4.15 1.69 -15.84
C LEU A 78 -5.49 2.06 -16.47
N TYR A 79 -5.47 2.93 -17.47
CA TYR A 79 -6.68 3.38 -18.17
C TYR A 79 -6.48 3.50 -19.68
N ASP A 80 -7.56 3.35 -20.43
CA ASP A 80 -7.58 3.54 -21.87
C ASP A 80 -8.53 4.70 -22.22
N PRO A 81 -7.99 5.89 -22.58
CA PRO A 81 -8.83 7.05 -22.94
C PRO A 81 -9.68 6.85 -24.20
N ALA A 82 -9.28 5.96 -25.11
CA ALA A 82 -10.02 5.72 -26.34
C ALA A 82 -11.24 4.82 -26.11
N ARG A 83 -11.11 3.84 -25.22
CA ARG A 83 -12.22 2.95 -24.80
C ARG A 83 -12.96 3.44 -23.56
N GLN A 84 -12.42 4.47 -22.89
CA GLN A 84 -12.91 5.01 -21.63
C GLN A 84 -13.02 3.93 -20.54
N THR A 85 -12.05 3.01 -20.49
CA THR A 85 -11.99 1.90 -19.54
C THR A 85 -10.84 2.05 -18.56
N VAL A 86 -10.98 1.35 -17.42
CA VAL A 86 -9.91 1.15 -16.44
C VAL A 86 -9.65 -0.34 -16.28
N LEU A 87 -8.41 -0.70 -15.99
CA LEU A 87 -7.99 -2.06 -15.71
C LEU A 87 -7.66 -2.20 -14.23
N LEU A 88 -8.43 -3.05 -13.55
CA LEU A 88 -8.34 -3.32 -12.13
C LEU A 88 -8.04 -4.81 -11.89
N THR A 89 -7.63 -5.13 -10.68
CA THR A 89 -7.51 -6.49 -10.16
C THR A 89 -8.72 -6.80 -9.27
N ARG A 90 -9.04 -8.09 -9.11
CA ARG A 90 -9.97 -8.58 -8.10
C ARG A 90 -9.38 -9.78 -7.38
N GLN A 91 -9.20 -9.66 -6.07
CA GLN A 91 -8.50 -10.67 -5.28
C GLN A 91 -9.05 -10.76 -3.85
N PHE A 92 -8.80 -11.90 -3.21
CA PHE A 92 -9.25 -12.15 -1.83
C PHE A 92 -8.37 -11.41 -0.82
N ARG A 93 -9.00 -10.65 0.07
CA ARG A 93 -8.34 -9.97 1.21
C ARG A 93 -8.93 -10.47 2.52
N PHE A 94 -8.19 -11.33 3.21
CA PHE A 94 -8.60 -11.87 4.51
C PHE A 94 -8.97 -10.80 5.55
N PRO A 95 -8.20 -9.68 5.72
CA PRO A 95 -8.57 -8.64 6.69
C PRO A 95 -9.92 -7.99 6.43
N ALA A 96 -10.30 -7.81 5.16
CA ALA A 96 -11.61 -7.27 4.79
C ALA A 96 -12.70 -8.32 5.03
N TYR A 97 -12.43 -9.58 4.70
CA TYR A 97 -13.38 -10.68 4.91
C TYR A 97 -13.77 -10.87 6.39
N VAL A 98 -12.79 -10.82 7.30
CA VAL A 98 -13.06 -10.91 8.74
C VAL A 98 -13.62 -9.61 9.34
N ASN A 99 -13.73 -8.56 8.54
CA ASN A 99 -14.24 -7.25 8.90
C ASN A 99 -15.40 -6.85 7.97
N ASP A 100 -16.40 -7.72 7.90
CA ASP A 100 -17.72 -7.50 7.29
C ASP A 100 -17.78 -7.38 5.76
N HIS A 101 -16.68 -7.54 5.01
CA HIS A 101 -16.78 -7.68 3.55
C HIS A 101 -17.49 -9.01 3.19
N PRO A 102 -18.50 -9.01 2.30
CA PRO A 102 -19.38 -10.17 2.10
C PRO A 102 -18.67 -11.45 1.64
N ASP A 103 -17.65 -11.33 0.79
CA ASP A 103 -16.90 -12.45 0.22
C ASP A 103 -15.37 -12.27 0.28
N GLY A 104 -14.90 -11.17 0.90
CA GLY A 104 -13.50 -10.77 0.89
C GLY A 104 -12.89 -10.40 -0.48
N MET A 105 -13.63 -10.42 -1.59
CA MET A 105 -13.11 -10.18 -2.93
C MET A 105 -13.18 -8.68 -3.27
N LEU A 106 -12.04 -7.99 -3.19
CA LEU A 106 -11.99 -6.55 -3.45
C LEU A 106 -11.57 -6.27 -4.89
N LEU A 107 -12.17 -5.24 -5.50
CA LEU A 107 -11.68 -4.61 -6.71
C LEU A 107 -10.64 -3.56 -6.36
N GLU A 108 -9.45 -3.69 -6.95
CA GLU A 108 -8.28 -2.91 -6.59
C GLU A 108 -7.52 -2.39 -7.83
N THR A 109 -6.81 -1.28 -7.71
CA THR A 109 -5.71 -0.97 -8.61
C THR A 109 -4.56 -1.94 -8.37
N ALA A 110 -3.80 -2.26 -9.42
CA ALA A 110 -2.62 -3.10 -9.27
C ALA A 110 -1.65 -2.48 -8.27
N ALA A 111 -1.08 -3.30 -7.38
CA ALA A 111 -0.31 -2.81 -6.25
C ALA A 111 0.53 -3.90 -5.58
N GLY A 112 1.69 -3.51 -5.08
CA GLY A 112 2.51 -4.40 -4.25
C GLY A 112 3.53 -3.67 -3.40
N LEU A 113 4.31 -4.44 -2.64
CA LEU A 113 5.38 -3.92 -1.79
C LEU A 113 6.57 -3.47 -2.65
N LEU A 114 7.38 -2.57 -2.10
CA LEU A 114 8.58 -2.14 -2.80
C LEU A 114 9.66 -3.23 -2.86
N ASP A 115 9.76 -4.08 -1.84
CA ASP A 115 10.73 -5.20 -1.77
C ASP A 115 12.16 -4.86 -2.25
N ASP A 116 12.70 -3.77 -1.69
CA ASP A 116 14.01 -3.18 -1.97
C ASP A 116 14.15 -2.45 -3.33
N ASP A 117 13.14 -2.48 -4.19
CA ASP A 117 13.08 -1.67 -5.41
C ASP A 117 12.70 -0.21 -5.10
N ASP A 118 13.00 0.68 -6.06
CA ASP A 118 12.39 2.01 -6.08
C ASP A 118 10.91 1.93 -6.50
N PRO A 119 10.07 2.91 -6.14
CA PRO A 119 8.64 2.87 -6.41
C PRO A 119 8.23 2.69 -7.88
N GLU A 120 9.01 3.22 -8.83
CA GLU A 120 8.72 3.06 -10.25
C GLU A 120 9.08 1.66 -10.75
N THR A 121 10.23 1.14 -10.34
CA THR A 121 10.63 -0.24 -10.67
C THR A 121 9.62 -1.24 -10.10
N ALA A 122 9.24 -1.09 -8.83
CA ALA A 122 8.25 -1.95 -8.18
C ALA A 122 6.92 -1.94 -8.94
N ILE A 123 6.36 -0.76 -9.24
CA ILE A 123 5.02 -0.73 -9.85
C ILE A 123 4.97 -1.22 -11.29
N ARG A 124 6.09 -1.14 -12.03
CA ARG A 124 6.22 -1.75 -13.36
C ARG A 124 6.19 -3.28 -13.27
N ARG A 125 6.91 -3.84 -12.29
CA ARG A 125 6.91 -5.27 -12.00
C ARG A 125 5.50 -5.75 -11.66
N GLU A 126 4.84 -5.09 -10.71
CA GLU A 126 3.46 -5.43 -10.30
C GLU A 126 2.45 -5.34 -11.45
N ALA A 127 2.53 -4.32 -12.31
CA ALA A 127 1.64 -4.21 -13.46
C ALA A 127 1.84 -5.35 -14.48
N SER A 128 3.08 -5.82 -14.66
CA SER A 128 3.39 -6.95 -15.52
C SER A 128 2.93 -8.28 -14.90
N GLU A 129 3.12 -8.46 -13.59
CA GLU A 129 2.76 -9.69 -12.85
C GLU A 129 1.24 -9.82 -12.68
N GLU A 130 0.57 -8.79 -12.15
CA GLU A 130 -0.86 -8.84 -11.82
C GLU A 130 -1.75 -8.67 -13.07
N LEU A 131 -1.41 -7.75 -13.97
CA LEU A 131 -2.27 -7.37 -15.12
C LEU A 131 -1.74 -7.85 -16.48
N GLY A 132 -0.50 -8.33 -16.53
CA GLY A 132 0.15 -8.73 -17.78
C GLY A 132 0.51 -7.55 -18.67
N VAL A 133 0.62 -6.33 -18.13
CA VAL A 133 0.83 -5.10 -18.90
C VAL A 133 2.25 -4.58 -18.75
N GLU A 134 2.94 -4.40 -19.88
CA GLU A 134 4.19 -3.65 -19.93
C GLU A 134 3.88 -2.15 -20.00
N VAL A 135 4.08 -1.45 -18.89
CA VAL A 135 3.68 -0.05 -18.77
C VAL A 135 4.67 0.88 -19.47
N GLY A 136 4.17 1.87 -20.19
CA GLY A 136 4.98 2.92 -20.82
C GLY A 136 5.39 4.04 -19.86
N GLU A 137 5.09 5.28 -20.24
CA GLU A 137 5.31 6.46 -19.40
C GLU A 137 4.41 6.43 -18.17
N LEU A 138 5.00 6.62 -16.99
CA LEU A 138 4.29 6.70 -15.72
C LEU A 138 4.05 8.14 -15.33
N THR A 139 2.82 8.44 -14.90
CA THR A 139 2.51 9.66 -14.17
C THR A 139 2.57 9.36 -12.68
N HIS A 140 3.52 9.97 -11.95
CA HIS A 140 3.45 10.00 -10.49
C HIS A 140 2.32 10.95 -10.07
N VAL A 141 1.41 10.45 -9.24
CA VAL A 141 0.18 11.13 -8.86
C VAL A 141 0.33 11.82 -7.51
N PHE A 142 0.69 11.06 -6.47
CA PHE A 142 1.04 11.53 -5.14
C PHE A 142 1.59 10.37 -4.28
N ASP A 143 2.02 10.68 -3.05
CA ASP A 143 2.30 9.69 -2.02
C ASP A 143 1.32 9.88 -0.85
N ALA A 144 0.87 8.78 -0.23
CA ALA A 144 -0.02 8.85 0.93
C ALA A 144 0.32 7.82 2.00
N TYR A 145 0.19 8.21 3.26
CA TYR A 145 0.11 7.26 4.37
C TYR A 145 -1.33 6.75 4.48
N MET A 146 -1.53 5.44 4.37
CA MET A 146 -2.88 4.87 4.23
C MET A 146 -3.62 4.74 5.56
N SER A 147 -2.91 4.46 6.66
CA SER A 147 -3.50 4.34 8.00
C SER A 147 -2.51 4.83 9.08
N PRO A 148 -2.18 6.13 9.11
CA PRO A 148 -1.08 6.68 9.92
C PRO A 148 -1.31 6.64 11.44
N GLY A 149 -2.48 6.18 11.90
CA GLY A 149 -2.75 5.99 13.32
C GLY A 149 -1.99 4.80 13.92
N SER A 150 -1.71 3.76 13.13
CA SER A 150 -1.12 2.51 13.62
C SER A 150 -0.34 1.70 12.58
N VAL A 151 -0.27 2.14 11.31
CA VAL A 151 0.45 1.45 10.24
C VAL A 151 1.46 2.41 9.61
N THR A 152 2.69 1.94 9.40
CA THR A 152 3.78 2.78 8.87
C THR A 152 3.70 3.02 7.36
N GLU A 153 2.90 2.20 6.66
CA GLU A 153 2.82 2.10 5.21
C GLU A 153 2.57 3.46 4.55
N ARG A 154 3.52 3.83 3.69
CA ARG A 154 3.36 4.85 2.66
C ARG A 154 3.20 4.15 1.31
N VAL A 155 2.19 4.55 0.55
CA VAL A 155 1.96 4.07 -0.81
C VAL A 155 2.30 5.17 -1.80
N HIS A 156 3.02 4.79 -2.86
CA HIS A 156 3.37 5.63 -4.01
C HIS A 156 2.37 5.41 -5.14
N PHE A 157 1.70 6.46 -5.57
CA PHE A 157 0.57 6.36 -6.51
C PHE A 157 0.98 6.77 -7.92
N TYR A 158 0.63 5.91 -8.88
CA TYR A 158 0.91 6.10 -10.29
C TYR A 158 -0.36 5.99 -11.13
N ALA A 159 -0.29 6.53 -12.33
CA ALA A 159 -1.26 6.27 -13.38
C ALA A 159 -0.55 6.17 -14.73
N ALA A 160 -1.10 5.37 -15.63
CA ALA A 160 -0.59 5.28 -17.00
C ALA A 160 -1.71 4.91 -17.98
N THR A 161 -1.56 5.40 -19.20
CA THR A 161 -2.37 4.89 -20.31
C THR A 161 -1.91 3.50 -20.69
N TYR A 162 -2.84 2.62 -21.04
CA TYR A 162 -2.54 1.35 -21.69
C TYR A 162 -3.45 1.11 -22.90
N SER A 163 -3.01 0.20 -23.76
CA SER A 163 -3.79 -0.37 -24.85
C SER A 163 -3.80 -1.89 -24.75
N PRO A 164 -4.75 -2.59 -25.39
CA PRO A 164 -4.76 -4.05 -25.41
C PRO A 164 -3.47 -4.69 -25.96
N GLY A 165 -2.73 -3.96 -26.81
CA GLY A 165 -1.47 -4.42 -27.38
C GLY A 165 -0.31 -4.45 -26.38
N ASP A 166 -0.44 -3.74 -25.26
CA ASP A 166 0.57 -3.70 -24.19
C ASP A 166 0.44 -4.89 -23.23
N ARG A 167 -0.59 -5.74 -23.41
CA ARG A 167 -0.75 -6.99 -22.67
C ARG A 167 0.16 -8.07 -23.25
N THR A 168 1.29 -8.32 -22.61
CA THR A 168 2.32 -9.27 -23.05
C THR A 168 2.18 -10.65 -22.41
N SER A 169 1.41 -10.75 -21.32
CA SER A 169 1.16 -12.00 -20.61
C SER A 169 -0.32 -12.11 -20.19
N ALA A 170 -0.70 -13.26 -19.62
CA ALA A 170 -2.04 -13.44 -19.08
C ALA A 170 -2.30 -12.59 -17.83
N GLY A 171 -1.24 -12.16 -17.13
CA GLY A 171 -1.28 -11.63 -15.75
C GLY A 171 -1.81 -12.68 -14.76
N GLY A 172 -2.41 -12.22 -13.67
CA GLY A 172 -3.01 -13.07 -12.63
C GLY A 172 -2.15 -13.25 -11.37
N GLY A 173 -1.01 -12.55 -11.28
CA GLY A 173 -0.10 -12.61 -10.14
C GLY A 173 0.84 -13.80 -10.17
N VAL A 174 1.58 -13.98 -9.08
CA VAL A 174 2.58 -15.03 -8.91
C VAL A 174 2.01 -16.19 -8.08
N ALA A 175 1.63 -17.28 -8.76
CA ALA A 175 1.05 -18.46 -8.11
C ALA A 175 1.94 -19.08 -7.01
N ALA A 176 3.27 -18.97 -7.13
CA ALA A 176 4.21 -19.45 -6.13
C ALA A 176 4.15 -18.64 -4.81
N GLU A 177 3.63 -17.41 -4.86
CA GLU A 177 3.42 -16.51 -3.72
C GLU A 177 2.01 -16.62 -3.15
N GLY A 178 1.19 -17.53 -3.71
CA GLY A 178 -0.19 -17.76 -3.28
C GLY A 178 -1.19 -16.77 -3.86
N GLU A 179 -0.81 -16.02 -4.90
CA GLU A 179 -1.68 -15.08 -5.58
C GLU A 179 -2.63 -15.80 -6.56
N ASP A 180 -3.88 -15.37 -6.56
CA ASP A 180 -4.92 -15.76 -7.51
C ASP A 180 -5.75 -14.51 -7.82
N ILE A 181 -5.36 -13.81 -8.89
CA ILE A 181 -5.86 -12.46 -9.20
C ILE A 181 -6.71 -12.51 -10.47
N GLU A 182 -7.96 -12.09 -10.36
CA GLU A 182 -8.83 -11.85 -11.51
C GLU A 182 -8.53 -10.47 -12.11
N ILE A 183 -8.35 -10.40 -13.42
CA ILE A 183 -8.20 -9.13 -14.15
C ILE A 183 -9.57 -8.63 -14.58
N VAL A 184 -9.93 -7.42 -14.17
CA VAL A 184 -11.24 -6.82 -14.43
C VAL A 184 -11.06 -5.51 -15.20
N GLU A 185 -11.45 -5.53 -16.48
CA GLU A 185 -11.59 -4.31 -17.28
C GLU A 185 -13.05 -3.83 -17.27
N LEU A 186 -13.28 -2.57 -16.93
CA LEU A 186 -14.63 -2.01 -16.93
C LEU A 186 -14.67 -0.53 -17.36
N PRO A 187 -15.83 -0.02 -17.82
CA PRO A 187 -16.00 1.39 -18.14
C PRO A 187 -15.70 2.28 -16.92
N PHE A 188 -14.98 3.38 -17.14
CA PHE A 188 -14.57 4.28 -16.07
C PHE A 188 -15.76 4.88 -15.30
N ASP A 189 -16.81 5.29 -16.01
CA ASP A 189 -18.00 5.85 -15.36
C ASP A 189 -18.71 4.80 -14.48
N TYR A 190 -18.71 3.53 -14.91
CA TYR A 190 -19.24 2.45 -14.11
C TYR A 190 -18.37 2.17 -12.87
N ALA A 191 -17.04 2.28 -12.97
CA ALA A 191 -16.15 2.19 -11.81
C ALA A 191 -16.49 3.27 -10.76
N LEU A 192 -16.79 4.49 -11.21
CA LEU A 192 -17.20 5.58 -10.31
C LEU A 192 -18.56 5.32 -9.65
N GLU A 193 -19.52 4.74 -10.38
CA GLU A 193 -20.80 4.29 -9.80
C GLU A 193 -20.58 3.21 -8.73
N MET A 194 -19.65 2.28 -8.97
CA MET A 194 -19.30 1.21 -8.03
C MET A 194 -18.68 1.73 -6.73
N ILE A 195 -18.02 2.90 -6.74
CA ILE A 195 -17.59 3.57 -5.50
C ILE A 195 -18.82 4.03 -4.71
N ALA A 196 -19.79 4.65 -5.39
CA ALA A 196 -20.96 5.24 -4.75
C ALA A 196 -21.89 4.21 -4.09
N ASP A 197 -22.00 3.01 -4.67
CA ASP A 197 -22.83 1.93 -4.14
C ASP A 197 -22.07 0.85 -3.34
N GLY A 198 -20.78 1.05 -3.11
CA GLY A 198 -19.97 0.20 -2.25
C GLY A 198 -19.52 -1.13 -2.87
N ARG A 199 -19.53 -1.25 -4.21
CA ARG A 199 -18.89 -2.38 -4.91
C ARG A 199 -17.37 -2.21 -5.09
N ILE A 200 -16.87 -0.98 -5.02
CA ILE A 200 -15.44 -0.65 -4.83
C ILE A 200 -15.29 -0.05 -3.45
N LEU A 201 -14.55 -0.74 -2.57
CA LEU A 201 -14.35 -0.40 -1.16
C LEU A 201 -12.88 -0.24 -0.78
N ASP A 202 -11.98 -0.26 -1.76
CA ASP A 202 -10.55 -0.12 -1.54
C ASP A 202 -10.09 1.34 -1.65
N GLY A 203 -9.43 1.84 -0.60
CA GLY A 203 -9.06 3.25 -0.47
C GLY A 203 -8.16 3.76 -1.59
N LYS A 204 -7.08 3.03 -1.92
CA LYS A 204 -6.13 3.45 -2.97
C LYS A 204 -6.80 3.49 -4.36
N THR A 205 -7.69 2.55 -4.62
CA THR A 205 -8.48 2.48 -5.86
C THR A 205 -9.45 3.65 -5.96
N ILE A 206 -10.20 3.94 -4.90
CA ILE A 206 -11.09 5.09 -4.84
C ILE A 206 -10.31 6.39 -5.10
N MET A 207 -9.16 6.56 -4.46
CA MET A 207 -8.32 7.74 -4.61
C MET A 207 -7.86 7.94 -6.07
N LEU A 208 -7.41 6.88 -6.75
CA LEU A 208 -6.96 6.98 -8.14
C LEU A 208 -8.10 7.20 -9.14
N LEU A 209 -9.23 6.52 -8.95
CA LEU A 209 -10.42 6.74 -9.80
C LEU A 209 -10.95 8.17 -9.64
N GLN A 210 -10.99 8.70 -8.42
CA GLN A 210 -11.38 10.09 -8.16
C GLN A 210 -10.36 11.08 -8.71
N TRP A 211 -9.05 10.82 -8.58
CA TRP A 211 -8.02 11.63 -9.22
C TRP A 211 -8.22 11.68 -10.74
N ALA A 212 -8.45 10.54 -11.39
CA ALA A 212 -8.65 10.48 -12.84
C ALA A 212 -9.88 11.26 -13.29
N ALA A 213 -10.95 11.26 -12.48
CA ALA A 213 -12.15 12.07 -12.71
C ALA A 213 -11.87 13.57 -12.56
N LEU A 214 -11.12 13.97 -11.53
CA LEU A 214 -10.77 15.37 -11.25
C LEU A 214 -9.82 15.96 -12.30
N GLN A 215 -8.85 15.16 -12.76
CA GLN A 215 -7.89 15.57 -13.79
C GLN A 215 -8.43 15.42 -15.21
N ASN A 216 -9.61 14.82 -15.38
CA ASN A 216 -10.25 14.59 -16.68
C ASN A 216 -9.33 13.87 -17.69
N VAL A 217 -8.57 12.88 -17.22
CA VAL A 217 -7.57 12.16 -18.06
C VAL A 217 -8.17 11.06 -18.92
N ILE A 218 -9.40 10.64 -18.62
CA ILE A 218 -10.11 9.55 -19.32
C ILE A 218 -11.28 10.09 -20.15
N ARG A 219 -12.03 11.04 -19.61
CA ARG A 219 -13.15 11.69 -20.31
C ARG A 219 -12.57 12.80 -21.19
N ARG A 220 -12.92 12.80 -22.47
CA ARG A 220 -12.62 13.89 -23.40
C ARG A 220 -13.76 14.90 -23.44
#